data_AF-A0A6L8KIG1-F1
#
_entry.id   AF-A0A6L8KIG1-F1
#
_cell.length_a   1.000
_cell.length_b   1.000
_cell.length_c   1.000
_cell.angle_alpha   90.00
_cell.angle_beta   90.00
_cell.angle_gamma   90.00
#
_symmetry.space_group_name_H-M   'P 1'
#
loop_
_entity.id
_entity.type
_entity.pdbx_description
1 polymer ?
#
loop_
_entity_poly.entity_id
_entity_poly.type
_entity_poly.pdbx_seq_one_letter_code
_entity_poly.pdbx_strand_id
1 'polypeptide(L)'
;MRQNEAVSVEVKAHVYASLRDMLWTQRDPRDPGDIATVAIKEWLARNRGRPVERGYQWKNLFLPHGTRLRINHGYTSHYAQVEGDLLIAEGNIVTPRGWANDVCGCVRNAWRDIWIQRDYNEGWMRAGDWRTGEAANPRRPAIERRRHKRRRLD
;
A
#
# COMPACT_ATOMS: atom_id res chain seq x y z
N MET A 1 -6.29 -17.39 -22.45
CA MET A 1 -5.05 -18.03 -21.99
C MET A 1 -3.92 -17.18 -22.54
N ARG A 2 -3.24 -16.34 -21.73
CA ARG A 2 -2.06 -15.60 -22.24
C ARG A 2 -0.92 -16.61 -22.35
N GLN A 3 -0.31 -16.70 -23.53
CA GLN A 3 0.88 -17.52 -23.75
C GLN A 3 2.00 -17.05 -22.81
N ASN A 4 2.81 -17.98 -22.32
CA ASN A 4 4.07 -17.68 -21.62
C ASN A 4 5.01 -16.99 -22.62
N GLU A 5 4.87 -15.68 -22.80
CA GLU A 5 5.87 -14.90 -23.53
C GLU A 5 7.13 -14.85 -22.67
N ALA A 6 8.22 -15.40 -23.20
CA ALA A 6 9.55 -15.21 -22.62
C ALA A 6 9.90 -13.73 -22.70
N VAL A 7 10.06 -13.10 -21.54
CA VAL A 7 10.50 -11.70 -21.44
C VAL A 7 11.99 -11.69 -21.19
N SER A 8 12.75 -11.04 -22.08
CA SER A 8 14.18 -10.82 -21.89
C SER A 8 14.42 -9.61 -21.00
N VAL A 9 15.25 -9.78 -19.98
CA VAL A 9 15.70 -8.71 -19.09
C VAL A 9 17.22 -8.64 -19.16
N GLU A 10 17.77 -7.44 -19.37
CA GLU A 10 19.20 -7.25 -19.38
C GLU A 10 19.77 -7.37 -17.96
N VAL A 11 20.80 -8.21 -17.80
CA VAL A 11 21.54 -8.39 -16.54
C VAL A 11 22.98 -7.98 -16.79
N LYS A 12 23.56 -7.20 -15.86
CA LYS A 12 24.98 -6.80 -15.96
C LYS A 12 25.88 -8.03 -16.04
N ALA A 13 26.83 -8.02 -16.97
CA ALA A 13 27.69 -9.16 -17.27
C ALA A 13 28.41 -9.75 -16.04
N HIS A 14 28.92 -8.89 -15.13
CA HIS A 14 29.59 -9.35 -13.91
C HIS A 14 28.65 -10.07 -12.93
N VAL A 15 27.38 -9.67 -12.87
CA VAL A 15 26.37 -10.32 -12.01
C VAL A 15 26.04 -11.70 -12.56
N TYR A 16 25.86 -11.81 -13.88
CA TYR A 16 25.63 -13.10 -14.54
C TYR A 16 26.82 -14.05 -14.39
N ALA A 17 28.05 -13.55 -14.57
CA ALA A 17 29.28 -14.33 -14.36
C ALA A 17 29.39 -14.84 -12.91
N SER A 18 29.10 -13.98 -11.93
CA SER A 18 29.12 -14.35 -10.51
C SER A 18 28.06 -15.41 -10.18
N LEU A 19 26.86 -15.30 -10.76
CA LEU A 19 25.81 -16.31 -10.61
C LEU A 19 26.28 -17.66 -11.16
N ARG A 20 26.87 -17.67 -12.36
CA ARG A 20 27.35 -18.91 -13.00
C ARG A 20 28.47 -19.57 -12.19
N ASP A 21 29.41 -18.77 -11.69
CA ASP A 21 30.51 -19.24 -10.85
C ASP A 21 30.01 -19.85 -9.54
N MET A 22 29.01 -19.22 -8.92
CA MET A 22 28.39 -19.72 -7.70
C MET A 22 27.67 -21.06 -7.93
N LEU A 23 26.89 -21.19 -9.01
CA LEU A 23 26.19 -22.45 -9.35
C LEU A 23 27.19 -23.58 -9.64
N TRP A 24 28.27 -23.26 -10.35
CA TRP A 24 29.35 -24.20 -10.62
C TRP A 24 30.00 -24.68 -9.31
N THR A 25 30.37 -23.75 -8.43
CA THR A 25 31.00 -24.03 -7.14
C THR A 25 30.11 -24.89 -6.24
N GLN A 26 28.80 -24.64 -6.25
CA GLN A 26 27.82 -25.38 -5.47
C GLN A 26 27.37 -26.70 -6.10
N ARG A 27 27.83 -27.01 -7.32
CA ARG A 27 27.35 -28.13 -8.15
C ARG A 27 25.82 -28.12 -8.30
N ASP A 28 25.24 -26.93 -8.38
CA ASP A 28 23.81 -26.77 -8.58
C ASP A 28 23.47 -27.05 -10.06
N PRO A 29 22.62 -28.04 -10.37
CA PRO A 29 22.31 -28.41 -11.75
C PRO A 29 21.31 -27.47 -12.44
N ARG A 30 20.76 -26.49 -11.73
CA ARG A 30 19.73 -25.58 -12.28
C ARG A 30 20.32 -24.57 -13.27
N ASP A 31 19.56 -24.23 -14.30
CA ASP A 31 19.93 -23.19 -15.26
C ASP A 31 19.90 -21.79 -14.60
N PRO A 32 20.80 -20.86 -14.98
CA PRO A 32 20.77 -19.49 -14.47
C PRO A 32 19.41 -18.78 -14.60
N GLY A 33 18.61 -19.10 -15.61
CA GLY A 33 17.25 -18.59 -15.80
C GLY A 33 16.26 -19.10 -14.75
N ASP A 34 16.38 -20.35 -14.31
CA ASP A 34 15.57 -20.90 -13.22
C ASP A 34 15.91 -20.20 -11.90
N ILE A 35 17.20 -19.98 -11.65
CA ILE A 35 17.67 -19.27 -10.45
C ILE A 35 17.25 -17.80 -10.50
N ALA A 36 17.34 -17.14 -11.65
CA ALA A 36 16.83 -15.78 -11.83
C ALA A 36 15.32 -15.71 -11.55
N THR A 37 14.55 -16.69 -12.02
CA THR A 37 13.12 -16.80 -11.74
C THR A 37 12.85 -16.93 -10.23
N VAL A 38 13.60 -17.76 -9.52
CA VAL A 38 13.50 -17.90 -8.06
C VAL A 38 13.86 -16.59 -7.36
N ALA A 39 14.99 -15.98 -7.72
CA ALA A 39 15.45 -14.72 -7.14
C ALA A 39 14.43 -13.58 -7.34
N ILE A 40 13.82 -13.49 -8.53
CA ILE A 40 12.76 -12.52 -8.82
C ILE A 40 11.51 -12.84 -7.99
N LYS A 41 11.10 -14.11 -7.88
CA LYS A 41 9.96 -14.51 -7.04
C LYS A 41 10.20 -14.17 -5.57
N GLU A 42 11.39 -14.43 -5.04
CA GLU A 42 11.76 -14.09 -3.67
C GLU A 42 11.81 -12.58 -3.45
N TRP A 43 12.41 -11.84 -4.39
CA TRP A 43 12.43 -10.38 -4.34
C TRP A 43 11.00 -9.83 -4.36
N LEU A 44 10.13 -10.35 -5.22
CA LEU A 44 8.72 -9.98 -5.25
C LEU A 44 8.01 -10.34 -3.94
N ALA A 45 8.27 -11.52 -3.36
CA ALA A 45 7.66 -11.90 -2.08
C ALA A 45 8.12 -10.99 -0.93
N ARG A 46 9.40 -10.61 -0.89
CA ARG A 46 9.94 -9.65 0.08
C ARG A 46 9.33 -8.25 -0.10
N ASN A 47 9.08 -7.84 -1.33
CA ASN A 47 8.64 -6.48 -1.67
C ASN A 47 7.12 -6.31 -1.89
N ARG A 48 6.35 -7.40 -1.97
CA ARG A 48 4.87 -7.36 -2.07
C ARG A 48 4.20 -7.08 -0.71
N GLY A 49 4.98 -6.89 0.35
CA GLY A 49 4.51 -6.86 1.73
C GLY A 49 4.27 -8.28 2.24
N ARG A 50 4.50 -8.51 3.54
CA ARG A 50 4.11 -9.78 4.16
C ARG A 50 2.59 -9.96 4.00
N PRO A 51 2.06 -11.17 3.75
CA PRO A 51 0.63 -11.40 3.88
C PRO A 51 0.25 -10.98 5.30
N VAL A 52 -0.52 -9.91 5.40
CA VAL A 52 -0.94 -9.40 6.71
C VAL A 52 -2.06 -10.31 7.15
N GLU A 53 -1.75 -11.21 8.07
CA GLU A 53 -2.65 -12.26 8.55
C GLU A 53 -3.94 -11.71 9.20
N ARG A 54 -3.93 -10.43 9.59
CA ARG A 54 -5.05 -9.75 10.25
C ARG A 54 -5.26 -8.34 9.72
N GLY A 55 -6.51 -7.89 9.75
CA GLY A 55 -6.85 -6.55 9.25
C GLY A 55 -8.34 -6.28 9.24
N TYR A 56 -8.67 -5.01 9.07
CA TYR A 56 -10.04 -4.55 9.04
C TYR A 56 -10.60 -4.60 7.61
N GLN A 57 -11.64 -5.41 7.39
CA GLN A 57 -12.33 -5.47 6.11
C GLN A 57 -13.40 -4.38 6.00
N TRP A 58 -13.10 -3.31 5.26
CA TRP A 58 -14.07 -2.26 4.96
C TRP A 58 -14.73 -2.49 3.60
N LYS A 59 -15.84 -3.25 3.60
CA LYS A 59 -16.57 -3.64 2.36
C LYS A 59 -15.65 -4.34 1.36
N ASN A 60 -15.23 -3.65 0.31
CA ASN A 60 -14.33 -4.16 -0.73
C ASN A 60 -12.88 -3.69 -0.57
N LEU A 61 -12.56 -2.96 0.50
CA LEU A 61 -11.22 -2.49 0.82
C LEU A 61 -10.71 -3.17 2.10
N PHE A 62 -9.70 -4.01 1.97
CA PHE A 62 -8.98 -4.56 3.13
C PHE A 62 -7.96 -3.56 3.65
N LEU A 63 -7.92 -3.37 4.97
CA LEU A 63 -6.93 -2.52 5.65
C LEU A 63 -6.07 -3.40 6.55
N PRO A 64 -4.78 -3.60 6.23
CA PRO A 64 -3.85 -4.34 7.06
C PRO A 64 -3.78 -3.83 8.51
N HIS A 65 -3.50 -4.71 9.47
CA HIS A 65 -3.07 -4.29 10.80
C HIS A 65 -1.95 -3.24 10.73
N GLY A 66 -2.05 -2.22 11.59
CA GLY A 66 -1.14 -1.07 11.60
C GLY A 66 -1.53 0.05 10.64
N THR A 67 -2.50 -0.17 9.74
CA THR A 67 -3.01 0.89 8.86
C THR A 67 -3.55 2.05 9.70
N ARG A 68 -3.10 3.27 9.40
CA ARG A 68 -3.54 4.50 10.05
C ARG A 68 -4.57 5.20 9.19
N LEU A 69 -5.60 5.71 9.85
CA LEU A 69 -6.68 6.49 9.25
C LEU A 69 -6.67 7.89 9.84
N ARG A 70 -7.02 8.90 9.03
CA ARG A 70 -7.07 10.30 9.45
C ARG A 70 -8.29 11.01 8.88
N ILE A 71 -8.96 11.79 9.71
CA ILE A 71 -9.95 12.79 9.29
C ILE A 71 -9.41 14.17 9.65
N ASN A 72 -9.53 15.12 8.72
CA ASN A 72 -9.21 16.52 8.97
C ASN A 72 -10.51 17.31 9.04
N HIS A 73 -10.87 17.80 10.23
CA HIS A 73 -12.10 18.58 10.46
C HIS A 73 -11.83 19.70 11.47
N GLY A 74 -12.44 20.86 11.28
CA GLY A 74 -12.30 21.99 12.20
C GLY A 74 -10.85 22.35 12.55
N TYR A 75 -9.94 22.36 11.56
CA TYR A 75 -8.50 22.57 11.74
C TYR A 75 -7.75 21.52 12.59
N THR A 76 -8.44 20.48 13.03
CA THR A 76 -7.87 19.39 13.82
C THR A 76 -7.74 18.12 12.98
N SER A 77 -6.73 17.31 13.28
CA SER A 77 -6.56 15.97 12.69
C SER A 77 -6.96 14.93 13.72
N HIS A 78 -7.92 14.09 13.38
CA HIS A 78 -8.38 12.97 14.20
C HIS A 78 -7.82 11.68 13.60
N TYR A 79 -7.41 10.75 14.47
CA TYR A 79 -6.73 9.53 14.04
C TYR A 79 -7.46 8.28 14.53
N ALA A 80 -7.39 7.25 13.71
CA ALA A 80 -7.78 5.90 14.05
C ALA A 80 -6.72 4.92 13.51
N GLN A 81 -6.65 3.73 14.06
CA GLN A 81 -5.69 2.71 13.64
C GLN A 81 -6.34 1.34 13.59
N VAL A 82 -5.91 0.52 12.64
CA VAL A 82 -6.33 -0.88 12.56
C VAL A 82 -5.48 -1.71 13.53
N GLU A 83 -6.15 -2.31 14.52
CA GLU A 83 -5.56 -3.20 15.51
C GLU A 83 -6.19 -4.59 15.38
N GLY A 84 -5.40 -5.60 14.96
CA GLY A 84 -5.95 -6.87 14.49
C GLY A 84 -7.01 -6.63 13.41
N ASP A 85 -8.25 -7.00 13.73
CA ASP A 85 -9.40 -6.94 12.83
C ASP A 85 -10.36 -5.79 13.17
N LEU A 86 -9.95 -4.90 14.08
CA LEU A 86 -10.75 -3.80 14.61
C LEU A 86 -10.18 -2.45 14.15
N LEU A 87 -11.07 -1.48 14.00
CA LEU A 87 -10.69 -0.08 13.82
C LEU A 87 -10.85 0.63 15.16
N ILE A 88 -9.75 1.15 15.70
CA ILE A 88 -9.68 1.77 17.02
C ILE A 88 -9.49 3.28 16.85
N ALA A 89 -10.34 4.08 17.50
CA ALA A 89 -10.19 5.53 17.61
C ALA A 89 -10.38 5.93 19.07
N GLU A 90 -9.41 6.64 19.64
CA GLU A 90 -9.45 7.10 21.05
C GLU A 90 -9.75 5.95 22.04
N GLY A 91 -9.18 4.77 21.78
CA GLY A 91 -9.39 3.56 22.60
C GLY A 91 -10.72 2.83 22.37
N ASN A 92 -11.61 3.36 21.53
CA ASN A 92 -12.90 2.76 21.24
C ASN A 92 -12.91 2.03 19.89
N ILE A 93 -13.61 0.90 19.85
CA ILE A 93 -13.91 0.20 18.59
C ILE A 93 -14.93 1.03 17.81
N VAL A 94 -14.58 1.42 16.58
CA VAL A 94 -15.42 2.25 15.73
C VAL A 94 -15.64 1.60 14.37
N THR A 95 -16.65 2.10 13.65
CA THR A 95 -16.79 1.85 12.20
C THR A 95 -16.39 3.11 11.42
N PRO A 96 -15.92 2.99 10.17
CA PRO A 96 -15.54 4.15 9.36
C PRO A 96 -16.65 5.21 9.25
N ARG A 97 -17.91 4.79 9.13
CA ARG A 97 -19.05 5.72 9.08
C ARG A 97 -19.34 6.35 10.43
N GLY A 98 -19.38 5.55 11.50
CA GLY A 98 -19.59 6.06 12.87
C GLY A 98 -18.54 7.10 13.21
N TRP A 99 -17.27 6.73 13.08
CA TRP A 99 -16.16 7.62 13.36
C TRP A 99 -16.19 8.92 12.54
N ALA A 100 -16.51 8.84 11.24
CA ALA A 100 -16.64 10.05 10.41
C ALA A 100 -17.80 10.96 10.85
N ASN A 101 -18.92 10.39 11.30
CA ASN A 101 -20.03 11.16 11.82
C ASN A 101 -19.69 11.79 13.16
N ASP A 102 -19.05 11.04 14.06
CA ASP A 102 -18.69 11.49 15.41
C ASP A 102 -17.70 12.65 15.34
N VAL A 103 -16.64 12.51 14.52
CA VAL A 103 -15.66 13.58 14.30
C VAL A 103 -16.30 14.83 13.71
N CYS A 104 -17.22 14.69 12.75
CA CYS A 104 -17.79 15.83 12.04
C CYS A 104 -19.09 16.41 12.66
N GLY A 105 -19.71 15.71 13.61
CA GLY A 105 -20.99 16.07 14.20
C GLY A 105 -22.20 16.00 13.25
N CYS A 106 -22.07 15.35 12.09
CA CYS A 106 -23.15 15.24 11.10
C CYS A 106 -22.97 14.02 10.19
N VAL A 107 -23.95 13.69 9.35
CA VAL A 107 -23.84 12.55 8.42
C VAL A 107 -22.77 12.83 7.36
N ARG A 108 -21.75 11.95 7.30
CA ARG A 108 -20.61 12.05 6.40
C ARG A 108 -20.48 10.88 5.43
N ASN A 109 -19.72 11.12 4.37
CA ASN A 109 -19.28 10.06 3.47
C ASN A 109 -17.85 9.67 3.82
N ALA A 110 -17.70 8.59 4.59
CA ALA A 110 -16.42 8.10 5.05
C ALA A 110 -15.40 7.87 3.91
N TRP A 111 -15.83 7.43 2.72
CA TRP A 111 -14.92 7.25 1.57
C TRP A 111 -14.28 8.57 1.11
N ARG A 112 -14.98 9.69 1.28
CA ARG A 112 -14.49 11.02 0.90
C ARG A 112 -13.67 11.67 2.00
N ASP A 113 -14.08 11.45 3.24
CA ASP A 113 -13.60 12.22 4.39
C ASP A 113 -12.39 11.56 5.09
N ILE A 114 -12.24 10.25 4.96
CA ILE A 114 -11.13 9.48 5.55
C ILE A 114 -9.93 9.42 4.59
N TRP A 115 -8.76 9.65 5.16
CA TRP A 115 -7.44 9.40 4.57
C TRP A 115 -6.82 8.17 5.20
N ILE A 116 -6.05 7.42 4.42
CA ILE A 116 -5.44 6.14 4.79
C ILE A 116 -3.94 6.21 4.50
N GLN A 117 -3.15 5.70 5.43
CA GLN A 117 -1.70 5.46 5.31
C GLN A 117 -1.44 4.02 5.77
N ARG A 118 -0.96 3.14 4.89
CA ARG A 118 -0.73 1.72 5.23
C ARG A 118 0.64 1.47 5.81
N ASP A 119 1.66 2.21 5.35
CA ASP A 119 3.02 2.20 5.88
C ASP A 119 3.43 3.61 6.33
N TYR A 120 4.30 3.71 7.32
CA TYR A 120 4.82 4.99 7.81
C TYR A 120 5.60 5.77 6.74
N ASN A 121 6.17 5.07 5.75
CA ASN A 121 6.87 5.66 4.62
C ASN A 121 5.93 6.09 3.46
N GLU A 122 4.65 5.72 3.52
CA GLU A 122 3.68 6.06 2.48
C GLU A 122 2.99 7.40 2.75
N GLY A 123 2.60 8.10 1.67
CA GLY A 123 1.77 9.29 1.78
C GLY A 123 0.31 8.95 2.14
N TRP A 124 -0.38 9.90 2.76
CA TRP A 124 -1.82 9.79 2.99
C TRP A 124 -2.61 9.85 1.69
N MET A 125 -3.52 8.90 1.47
CA MET A 125 -4.42 8.89 0.30
C MET A 125 -5.88 8.70 0.73
N ARG A 126 -6.85 9.23 -0.03
CA ARG A 126 -8.27 9.11 0.35
C ARG A 126 -8.74 7.67 0.27
N ALA A 127 -9.63 7.30 1.19
CA ALA A 127 -10.23 5.96 1.21
C ALA A 127 -10.98 5.63 -0.09
N GLY A 128 -11.63 6.62 -0.71
CA GLY A 128 -12.30 6.46 -2.00
C GLY A 128 -11.36 6.05 -3.12
N ASP A 129 -10.15 6.58 -3.15
CA ASP A 129 -9.13 6.28 -4.17
C ASP A 129 -8.54 4.88 -3.96
N TRP A 130 -8.39 4.46 -2.69
CA TRP A 130 -8.10 3.07 -2.34
C TRP A 130 -9.19 2.10 -2.80
N ARG A 131 -10.47 2.49 -2.63
CA ARG A 131 -11.63 1.66 -3.00
C ARG A 131 -11.73 1.38 -4.49
N THR A 132 -11.35 2.35 -5.33
CA THR A 132 -11.38 2.22 -6.79
C THR A 132 -10.11 1.59 -7.37
N GLY A 133 -9.12 1.26 -6.53
CA GLY A 133 -7.85 0.66 -6.95
C GLY A 133 -6.84 1.68 -7.50
N GLU A 134 -7.14 2.98 -7.48
CA GLU A 134 -6.19 4.02 -7.90
C GLU A 134 -4.93 4.03 -7.03
N ALA A 135 -5.07 3.70 -5.75
CA ALA A 135 -3.96 3.62 -4.82
C ALA A 135 -2.96 2.49 -5.08
N ALA A 136 -3.39 1.39 -5.71
CA ALA A 136 -2.52 0.27 -6.06
C ALA A 136 -1.66 0.56 -7.32
N ASN A 137 -1.89 1.69 -7.99
CA ASN A 137 -1.15 2.12 -9.17
C ASN A 137 -0.57 3.53 -8.94
N PRO A 138 0.60 3.65 -8.27
CA PRO A 138 1.13 4.90 -7.72
C PRO A 138 1.71 5.86 -8.78
N ARG A 139 1.23 5.83 -10.03
CA ARG A 139 1.67 6.75 -11.11
C ARG A 139 1.33 8.23 -10.84
N ARG A 140 0.71 8.56 -9.71
CA ARG A 140 0.41 9.93 -9.33
C ARG A 140 1.01 10.21 -7.95
N PRO A 141 1.88 11.23 -7.80
CA PRO A 141 2.27 11.69 -6.48
C PRO A 141 0.99 12.02 -5.69
N ALA A 142 0.97 11.65 -4.40
CA ALA A 142 -0.15 11.88 -3.50
C ALA A 142 -0.67 13.31 -3.70
N ILE A 143 -1.90 13.44 -4.23
CA ILE A 143 -2.37 14.75 -4.69
C ILE A 143 -2.69 15.59 -3.45
N GLU A 144 -1.73 16.39 -3.00
CA GLU A 144 -1.95 17.46 -2.03
C GLU A 144 -2.75 18.61 -2.68
N ARG A 145 -4.04 18.36 -2.96
CA ARG A 145 -4.96 19.35 -3.54
C ARG A 145 -5.15 20.59 -2.66
N ARG A 146 -4.64 20.59 -1.42
CA ARG A 146 -4.77 21.73 -0.48
C ARG A 146 -3.77 22.86 -0.74
N ARG A 147 -2.74 22.69 -1.57
CA ARG A 147 -1.75 23.76 -1.83
C ARG A 147 -2.09 24.72 -2.97
N HIS A 148 -3.23 24.56 -3.65
CA HIS A 148 -3.58 25.36 -4.84
C HIS A 148 -4.70 26.41 -4.67
N LYS A 149 -5.21 26.63 -3.46
CA LYS A 149 -6.22 27.67 -3.18
C LYS A 149 -5.77 28.82 -2.28
N ARG A 150 -4.46 29.12 -2.24
CA ARG A 150 -3.92 30.36 -1.68
C ARG A 150 -2.85 30.93 -2.61
N ARG A 151 -3.26 31.48 -3.75
CA ARG A 151 -2.52 32.51 -4.49
C ARG A 151 -3.47 33.13 -5.50
N ARG A 152 -3.48 34.47 -5.54
CA ARG A 152 -4.34 35.39 -6.31
C ARG A 152 -5.65 35.78 -5.63
N LEU A 153 -5.51 36.52 -4.53
CA LEU A 153 -6.20 37.80 -4.37
C LEU A 153 -5.07 38.80 -4.09
N ASP A 154 -4.65 39.47 -5.15
CA ASP A 154 -3.99 40.78 -5.20
C ASP A 154 -4.21 41.29 -6.64
#